data_AF-A0A9K3NZU2-F1
#
_entry.id   AF-A0A9K3NZU2-F1
#
_cell.length_a   1.000
_cell.length_b   1.000
_cell.length_c   1.000
_cell.angle_alpha   90.00
_cell.angle_beta   90.00
_cell.angle_gamma   90.00
#
_symmetry.space_group_name_H-M   'P 1'
#
loop_
_entity.id
_entity.type
_entity.pdbx_description
1 polymer ?
#
loop_
_entity_poly.entity_id
_entity_poly.type
_entity_poly.pdbx_seq_one_letter_code
_entity_poly.pdbx_strand_id
1 'polypeptide(L)'
;MPTTSHAGSSSSSRRSRSMALTSSSSHKKTLPPNGLPDHHRRSFSSARFMGLTGERTVKRLRLSKAITAPETTSIYEACRRMAAKKVDALLVTDSRSLLCGILTDKDIATKVIARELDFESTPVSKVMTRNPVFVLADTLAVEALQKMVQGKFRHLPVVEHGQVIALLDIEKCLYDAIARMERAAEKGKAIAAAVEGVERHWGSSVSGSNTFVESLRERMFRPSLSTILSENPKVVTVSPLDTVVAATKKMLEGHTSSAVATVDNKPVGILTSNDILMRVIAQDLRPELILVEKVMTQNPECATLDTPILNALHNMHDGKYLHLPVVDKEGAIVAIVDVLHITHAAVTTVGNTAGIDNEAASSMMQKFWDSAMATSPVAEDDDTRSENSFRFINDAETIKSLPYPSSSLPYTFPFKIQDKKGLMHRFICDTRSLADLITAILQRVGGEINRKNLPQILYEDEDHDNVVIATDSDLSAAVEYARLSGWKGLKLHLDYSGVPKRRKGSSTGSGGLDYGQRDAWTTAYSTVAAGAALVAGLGMVAFLRRGGGN
;
A
#
# COMPACT_ATOMS: atom_id res chain seq x y z
N MET A 1 39.00 -22.04 64.94
CA MET A 1 39.79 -21.18 65.86
C MET A 1 40.54 -20.15 65.01
N PRO A 2 40.68 -18.91 65.47
CA PRO A 2 39.69 -17.81 65.55
C PRO A 2 39.56 -17.08 64.17
N THR A 3 38.54 -16.33 63.74
CA THR A 3 37.61 -15.30 64.31
C THR A 3 38.18 -13.86 64.44
N THR A 4 37.26 -12.87 64.41
CA THR A 4 37.42 -11.38 64.37
C THR A 4 37.76 -10.77 63.01
N SER A 5 37.10 -9.75 62.45
CA SER A 5 35.95 -8.87 62.78
C SER A 5 36.16 -7.59 63.64
N HIS A 6 36.14 -6.43 62.98
CA HIS A 6 35.60 -5.12 63.43
C HIS A 6 35.11 -4.38 62.17
N ALA A 7 33.92 -3.78 62.07
CA ALA A 7 33.30 -2.68 62.85
C ALA A 7 33.93 -1.29 62.56
N GLY A 8 33.16 -0.20 62.42
CA GLY A 8 31.70 -0.09 62.36
C GLY A 8 31.14 1.23 62.91
N SER A 9 31.09 2.29 62.10
CA SER A 9 30.57 3.64 62.43
C SER A 9 30.53 4.47 61.13
N SER A 10 29.47 5.14 60.66
CA SER A 10 28.26 5.71 61.29
C SER A 10 28.57 6.85 62.28
N SER A 11 27.96 8.05 62.22
CA SER A 11 26.99 8.57 61.25
C SER A 11 26.91 10.11 61.29
N SER A 12 26.31 10.72 60.25
CA SER A 12 25.67 12.06 60.30
C SER A 12 26.63 13.29 60.38
N SER A 13 26.23 14.54 60.10
CA SER A 13 24.94 15.06 59.63
C SER A 13 25.03 16.47 59.00
N ARG A 14 24.25 16.69 57.92
CA ARG A 14 23.48 17.93 57.59
C ARG A 14 24.17 19.29 57.29
N ARG A 15 23.57 19.94 56.27
CA ARG A 15 23.32 21.42 56.11
C ARG A 15 24.53 22.29 55.72
N SER A 16 24.41 23.32 54.86
CA SER A 16 23.23 24.01 54.29
C SER A 16 23.50 24.68 52.91
N ARG A 17 22.41 24.90 52.14
CA ARG A 17 22.03 26.09 51.32
C ARG A 17 23.16 27.00 50.76
N SER A 18 23.39 27.17 49.44
CA SER A 18 22.54 27.63 48.30
C SER A 18 22.62 29.14 47.99
N MET A 19 22.20 29.54 46.77
CA MET A 19 22.29 30.87 46.09
C MET A 19 23.54 30.96 45.16
N ALA A 20 23.51 31.32 43.86
CA ALA A 20 22.73 32.32 43.07
C ALA A 20 23.23 33.76 43.30
N LEU A 21 23.42 34.65 42.29
CA LEU A 21 23.17 34.63 40.83
C LEU A 21 23.99 35.78 40.16
N THR A 22 24.03 35.88 38.81
CA THR A 22 24.39 37.09 37.99
C THR A 22 25.82 37.69 38.10
N SER A 23 26.40 38.47 37.14
CA SER A 23 26.17 38.66 35.68
C SER A 23 27.32 39.43 34.98
N SER A 24 27.45 39.23 33.65
CA SER A 24 27.84 40.22 32.59
C SER A 24 29.18 41.02 32.57
N SER A 25 30.07 40.62 31.63
CA SER A 25 30.82 41.49 30.67
C SER A 25 31.97 42.41 31.19
N SER A 26 32.95 42.93 30.40
CA SER A 26 33.25 42.94 28.94
C SER A 26 34.76 43.26 28.64
N HIS A 27 35.19 43.15 27.36
CA HIS A 27 36.42 43.72 26.74
C HIS A 27 37.82 43.12 27.12
N LYS A 28 38.91 43.17 26.30
CA LYS A 28 39.18 43.58 24.89
C LYS A 28 40.54 42.99 24.40
N LYS A 29 40.68 42.64 23.11
CA LYS A 29 41.92 42.57 22.25
C LYS A 29 41.54 41.98 20.86
N THR A 30 41.45 42.75 19.76
CA THR A 30 42.48 43.24 18.79
C THR A 30 43.06 42.18 17.83
N LEU A 31 42.72 42.30 16.53
CA LEU A 31 43.31 41.62 15.35
C LEU A 31 44.46 42.47 14.75
N PRO A 32 45.26 41.95 13.79
CA PRO A 32 44.98 42.13 12.34
C PRO A 32 45.48 40.92 11.46
N PRO A 33 45.52 40.98 10.11
CA PRO A 33 44.37 41.06 9.20
C PRO A 33 44.45 40.08 7.99
N ASN A 34 43.54 40.28 7.00
CA ASN A 34 43.44 39.67 5.66
C ASN A 34 42.86 38.23 5.56
N GLY A 35 41.87 37.94 4.70
CA GLY A 35 41.10 38.91 3.89
C GLY A 35 40.11 38.37 2.85
N LEU A 36 38.89 38.03 3.29
CA LEU A 36 37.61 38.23 2.57
C LEU A 36 37.32 37.44 1.25
N PRO A 37 36.05 37.39 0.78
CA PRO A 37 34.81 37.90 1.40
C PRO A 37 33.86 36.81 1.95
N ASP A 38 32.92 37.25 2.80
CA ASP A 38 31.81 36.48 3.37
C ASP A 38 30.48 37.02 2.80
N HIS A 39 29.43 36.18 2.71
CA HIS A 39 28.05 36.52 3.10
C HIS A 39 27.04 35.42 2.69
N HIS A 40 26.57 34.65 3.67
CA HIS A 40 25.19 34.76 4.19
C HIS A 40 24.78 33.53 5.01
N ARG A 41 24.38 33.75 6.27
CA ARG A 41 23.56 32.78 7.00
C ARG A 41 22.23 32.57 6.26
N ARG A 42 21.96 31.35 5.82
CA ARG A 42 20.59 30.83 5.73
C ARG A 42 20.36 29.87 6.89
N SER A 43 19.21 29.98 7.52
CA SER A 43 18.71 28.95 8.43
C SER A 43 18.62 27.63 7.68
N PHE A 44 19.10 26.54 8.27
CA PHE A 44 18.72 25.20 7.84
C PHE A 44 17.26 24.93 8.23
N SER A 45 16.34 25.56 7.50
CA SER A 45 14.98 25.04 7.39
C SER A 45 15.10 23.59 6.94
N SER A 46 14.50 22.66 7.68
CA SER A 46 14.50 21.24 7.33
C SER A 46 13.75 21.05 6.01
N ALA A 47 14.48 21.17 4.91
CA ALA A 47 13.98 20.87 3.57
C ALA A 47 13.65 19.38 3.58
N ARG A 48 12.35 19.09 3.56
CA ARG A 48 11.81 17.73 3.69
C ARG A 48 12.49 16.84 2.65
N PHE A 49 13.23 15.84 3.11
CA PHE A 49 13.72 14.73 2.29
C PHE A 49 12.52 13.87 1.85
N MET A 50 11.72 14.40 0.92
CA MET A 50 10.94 13.55 0.02
C MET A 50 11.94 12.95 -0.95
N GLY A 51 12.37 11.72 -0.68
CA GLY A 51 13.15 10.95 -1.64
C GLY A 51 12.37 10.84 -2.95
N LEU A 52 13.06 11.06 -4.07
CA LEU A 52 12.51 11.02 -5.44
C LEU A 52 11.98 9.62 -5.86
N THR A 53 11.97 8.66 -4.94
CA THR A 53 11.57 7.26 -5.11
C THR A 53 10.16 6.95 -4.59
N GLY A 54 9.55 7.87 -3.82
CA GLY A 54 8.24 7.66 -3.19
C GLY A 54 8.24 6.72 -1.98
N GLU A 55 9.43 6.38 -1.46
CA GLU A 55 9.58 5.37 -0.40
C GLU A 55 9.23 5.92 1.00
N ARG A 56 8.62 5.06 1.83
CA ARG A 56 8.16 5.39 3.18
C ARG A 56 9.17 4.88 4.22
N THR A 57 9.30 5.59 5.34
CA THR A 57 9.98 5.09 6.55
C THR A 57 9.00 4.31 7.43
N VAL A 58 9.52 3.43 8.29
CA VAL A 58 8.76 2.60 9.23
C VAL A 58 7.79 3.44 10.08
N LYS A 59 8.21 4.62 10.52
CA LYS A 59 7.39 5.60 11.26
C LYS A 59 6.11 6.04 10.55
N ARG A 60 6.06 5.98 9.21
CA ARG A 60 4.88 6.35 8.40
C ARG A 60 3.86 5.20 8.27
N LEU A 61 4.18 3.97 8.66
CA LEU A 61 3.35 2.77 8.46
C LEU A 61 2.20 2.59 9.49
N ARG A 62 1.73 3.68 10.12
CA ARG A 62 0.66 3.69 11.16
C ARG A 62 0.85 2.57 12.21
N LEU A 63 2.03 2.57 12.84
CA LEU A 63 2.54 1.50 13.71
C LEU A 63 1.65 1.18 14.93
N SER A 64 1.57 -0.11 15.28
CA SER A 64 0.93 -0.58 16.52
C SER A 64 1.82 -0.32 17.74
N LYS A 65 1.27 0.26 18.81
CA LYS A 65 1.98 0.38 20.09
C LYS A 65 2.34 -1.01 20.60
N ALA A 66 3.62 -1.22 20.93
CA ALA A 66 4.10 -2.50 21.44
C ALA A 66 3.41 -2.84 22.78
N ILE A 67 2.99 -4.11 22.92
CA ILE A 67 2.68 -4.69 24.23
C ILE A 67 3.97 -5.25 24.83
N THR A 68 4.13 -5.09 26.14
CA THR A 68 5.33 -5.51 26.87
C THR A 68 4.99 -6.34 28.11
N ALA A 69 5.91 -7.23 28.49
CA ALA A 69 5.88 -7.98 29.75
C ALA A 69 7.30 -8.16 30.32
N PRO A 70 7.45 -8.30 31.65
CA PRO A 70 8.69 -8.80 32.26
C PRO A 70 9.02 -10.23 31.82
N GLU A 71 10.30 -10.61 31.78
CA GLU A 71 10.71 -11.97 31.39
C GLU A 71 10.26 -13.07 32.38
N THR A 72 9.76 -12.69 33.56
CA THR A 72 9.18 -13.55 34.59
C THR A 72 7.68 -13.80 34.46
N THR A 73 6.97 -13.07 33.58
CA THR A 73 5.52 -13.29 33.34
C THR A 73 5.28 -14.71 32.83
N SER A 74 4.19 -15.36 33.28
CA SER A 74 3.83 -16.71 32.82
C SER A 74 3.34 -16.72 31.37
N ILE A 75 3.45 -17.86 30.71
CA ILE A 75 2.94 -18.00 29.33
C ILE A 75 1.42 -17.80 29.31
N TYR A 76 0.69 -18.27 30.32
CA TYR A 76 -0.75 -18.03 30.44
C TYR A 76 -1.09 -16.53 30.43
N GLU A 77 -0.44 -15.73 31.29
CA GLU A 77 -0.69 -14.29 31.37
C GLU A 77 -0.25 -13.58 30.07
N ALA A 78 0.87 -14.00 29.47
CA ALA A 78 1.32 -13.50 28.16
C ALA A 78 0.27 -13.72 27.06
N CYS A 79 -0.24 -14.94 26.92
CA CYS A 79 -1.31 -15.29 25.97
C CYS A 79 -2.58 -14.46 26.21
N ARG A 80 -3.00 -14.29 27.48
CA ARG A 80 -4.14 -13.44 27.85
C ARG A 80 -3.92 -11.97 27.46
N ARG A 81 -2.73 -11.41 27.67
CA ARG A 81 -2.35 -10.04 27.26
C ARG A 81 -2.36 -9.87 25.74
N MET A 82 -1.81 -10.83 25.00
CA MET A 82 -1.79 -10.86 23.53
C MET A 82 -3.22 -10.90 22.96
N ALA A 83 -4.04 -11.84 23.41
CA ALA A 83 -5.41 -11.99 22.95
C ALA A 83 -6.32 -10.80 23.29
N ALA A 84 -6.20 -10.24 24.50
CA ALA A 84 -6.93 -9.04 24.92
C ALA A 84 -6.57 -7.77 24.10
N LYS A 85 -5.46 -7.79 23.36
CA LYS A 85 -5.06 -6.74 22.41
C LYS A 85 -5.19 -7.15 20.94
N LYS A 86 -5.59 -8.39 20.65
CA LYS A 86 -5.68 -8.98 19.30
C LYS A 86 -4.36 -8.82 18.52
N VAL A 87 -3.25 -9.18 19.16
CA VAL A 87 -1.91 -9.23 18.54
C VAL A 87 -1.30 -10.61 18.77
N ASP A 88 -0.50 -11.06 17.81
CA ASP A 88 0.16 -12.36 17.78
C ASP A 88 1.62 -12.32 18.29
N ALA A 89 2.09 -11.15 18.76
CA ALA A 89 3.44 -10.97 19.30
C ALA A 89 3.48 -10.06 20.54
N LEU A 90 4.39 -10.39 21.47
CA LEU A 90 4.63 -9.73 22.75
C LEU A 90 6.13 -9.45 22.93
N LEU A 91 6.49 -8.22 23.29
CA LEU A 91 7.88 -7.88 23.60
C LEU A 91 8.19 -8.16 25.07
N VAL A 92 9.38 -8.73 25.32
CA VAL A 92 9.80 -9.17 26.65
C VAL A 92 10.96 -8.31 27.15
N THR A 93 10.87 -7.92 28.42
CA THR A 93 11.77 -6.96 29.05
C THR A 93 12.48 -7.53 30.29
N ASP A 94 13.73 -7.13 30.50
CA ASP A 94 14.51 -7.51 31.67
C ASP A 94 14.10 -6.72 32.93
N SER A 95 14.75 -7.01 34.06
CA SER A 95 14.52 -6.31 35.34
C SER A 95 14.86 -4.81 35.34
N ARG A 96 15.48 -4.29 34.26
CA ARG A 96 15.78 -2.88 34.02
C ARG A 96 14.86 -2.26 32.96
N SER A 97 13.80 -2.97 32.55
CA SER A 97 12.88 -2.60 31.48
C SER A 97 13.51 -2.46 30.09
N LEU A 98 14.67 -3.09 29.85
CA LEU A 98 15.31 -3.16 28.53
C LEU A 98 14.76 -4.35 27.74
N LEU A 99 14.63 -4.21 26.42
CA LEU A 99 14.19 -5.29 25.53
C LEU A 99 15.20 -6.46 25.57
N CYS A 100 14.75 -7.64 26.01
CA CYS A 100 15.58 -8.85 26.08
C CYS A 100 15.06 -10.00 25.19
N GLY A 101 13.81 -9.93 24.73
CA GLY A 101 13.21 -10.97 23.89
C GLY A 101 11.91 -10.57 23.18
N ILE A 102 11.42 -11.48 22.35
CA ILE A 102 10.08 -11.47 21.75
C ILE A 102 9.44 -12.85 21.90
N LEU A 103 8.13 -12.88 22.14
CA LEU A 103 7.30 -14.08 22.14
C LEU A 103 6.24 -13.93 21.04
N THR A 104 6.04 -14.96 20.22
CA THR A 104 5.07 -14.99 19.12
C THR A 104 4.06 -16.12 19.26
N ASP A 105 2.96 -16.05 18.51
CA ASP A 105 2.03 -17.16 18.28
C ASP A 105 2.75 -18.45 17.88
N LYS A 106 3.73 -18.37 16.99
CA LYS A 106 4.57 -19.49 16.55
C LYS A 106 5.40 -20.06 17.69
N ASP A 107 5.94 -19.23 18.58
CA ASP A 107 6.65 -19.70 19.78
C ASP A 107 5.68 -20.46 20.71
N ILE A 108 4.47 -19.96 20.90
CA ILE A 108 3.45 -20.61 21.74
C ILE A 108 3.07 -21.98 21.14
N ALA A 109 2.77 -22.04 19.84
CA ALA A 109 2.45 -23.30 19.16
C ALA A 109 3.61 -24.33 19.22
N THR A 110 4.84 -23.91 18.88
CA THR A 110 5.97 -24.85 18.62
C THR A 110 6.91 -25.09 19.80
N LYS A 111 6.96 -24.18 20.79
CA LYS A 111 7.81 -24.32 21.99
C LYS A 111 7.02 -24.63 23.26
N VAL A 112 5.71 -24.38 23.29
CA VAL A 112 4.84 -24.64 24.45
C VAL A 112 3.92 -25.82 24.16
N ILE A 113 3.00 -25.69 23.21
CA ILE A 113 1.92 -26.66 22.97
C ILE A 113 2.46 -27.96 22.38
N ALA A 114 3.27 -27.89 21.32
CA ALA A 114 3.93 -29.05 20.73
C ALA A 114 4.87 -29.81 21.70
N ARG A 115 5.19 -29.21 22.85
CA ARG A 115 6.09 -29.74 23.89
C ARG A 115 5.38 -30.00 25.23
N GLU A 116 4.06 -29.83 25.28
CA GLU A 116 3.22 -30.06 26.47
C GLU A 116 3.75 -29.36 27.74
N LEU A 117 4.27 -28.13 27.59
CA LEU A 117 4.72 -27.32 28.73
C LEU A 117 3.52 -26.68 29.45
N ASP A 118 3.53 -26.74 30.78
CA ASP A 118 2.56 -26.03 31.62
C ASP A 118 2.62 -24.51 31.39
N PHE A 119 1.45 -23.91 31.15
CA PHE A 119 1.28 -22.49 30.86
C PHE A 119 1.37 -21.61 32.12
N GLU A 120 1.03 -22.13 33.30
CA GLU A 120 0.92 -21.34 34.53
C GLU A 120 2.28 -21.11 35.20
N SER A 121 3.08 -22.17 35.39
CA SER A 121 4.38 -22.08 36.06
C SER A 121 5.57 -21.78 35.13
N THR A 122 5.41 -21.90 33.81
CA THR A 122 6.49 -21.62 32.84
C THR A 122 6.54 -20.12 32.51
N PRO A 123 7.63 -19.39 32.84
CA PRO A 123 7.80 -18.00 32.44
C PRO A 123 8.22 -17.87 30.97
N VAL A 124 7.83 -16.76 30.33
CA VAL A 124 8.15 -16.46 28.93
C VAL A 124 9.65 -16.48 28.62
N SER A 125 10.51 -16.17 29.59
CA SER A 125 11.98 -16.24 29.49
C SER A 125 12.55 -17.61 29.08
N LYS A 126 11.79 -18.71 29.24
CA LYS A 126 12.18 -20.07 28.81
C LYS A 126 11.90 -20.35 27.32
N VAL A 127 10.97 -19.61 26.69
CA VAL A 127 10.49 -19.91 25.33
C VAL A 127 10.62 -18.73 24.35
N MET A 128 10.74 -17.50 24.85
CA MET A 128 10.96 -16.31 24.01
C MET A 128 12.20 -16.43 23.12
N THR A 129 12.15 -15.81 21.95
CA THR A 129 13.33 -15.57 21.12
C THR A 129 14.11 -14.40 21.70
N ARG A 130 15.31 -14.68 22.25
CA ARG A 130 16.17 -13.68 22.89
C ARG A 130 16.84 -12.77 21.86
N ASN A 131 17.15 -11.53 22.26
CA ASN A 131 17.88 -10.53 21.46
C ASN A 131 17.30 -10.33 20.03
N PRO A 132 16.01 -9.99 19.88
CA PRO A 132 15.38 -9.84 18.57
C PRO A 132 16.04 -8.75 17.71
N VAL A 133 16.14 -9.03 16.40
CA VAL A 133 16.51 -8.02 15.39
C VAL A 133 15.47 -6.89 15.42
N PHE A 134 15.92 -5.63 15.34
CA PHE A 134 15.07 -4.45 15.37
C PHE A 134 15.35 -3.49 14.20
N VAL A 135 14.49 -2.49 14.06
CA VAL A 135 14.65 -1.35 13.13
C VAL A 135 14.50 -0.03 13.87
N LEU A 136 15.05 1.04 13.30
CA LEU A 136 14.80 2.39 13.78
C LEU A 136 13.48 2.91 13.18
N ALA A 137 12.84 3.88 13.84
CA ALA A 137 11.63 4.50 13.31
C ALA A 137 11.84 5.10 11.89
N ASP A 138 13.03 5.65 11.64
CA ASP A 138 13.38 6.28 10.35
C ASP A 138 14.02 5.30 9.33
N THR A 139 14.15 4.01 9.66
CA THR A 139 14.52 2.95 8.69
C THR A 139 13.49 2.91 7.54
N LEU A 140 13.93 2.60 6.30
CA LEU A 140 13.00 2.47 5.18
C LEU A 140 12.09 1.24 5.35
N ALA A 141 10.83 1.35 4.93
CA ALA A 141 9.86 0.25 4.96
C ALA A 141 10.38 -0.98 4.19
N VAL A 142 11.04 -0.75 3.04
CA VAL A 142 11.65 -1.78 2.21
C VAL A 142 12.81 -2.50 2.93
N GLU A 143 13.66 -1.77 3.68
CA GLU A 143 14.75 -2.37 4.48
C GLU A 143 14.20 -3.20 5.65
N ALA A 144 13.14 -2.73 6.30
CA ALA A 144 12.47 -3.47 7.36
C ALA A 144 11.82 -4.77 6.82
N LEU A 145 11.18 -4.69 5.66
CA LEU A 145 10.60 -5.83 4.95
C LEU A 145 11.67 -6.84 4.49
N GLN A 146 12.82 -6.36 4.00
CA GLN A 146 13.96 -7.21 3.67
C GLN A 146 14.51 -7.93 4.92
N LYS A 147 14.62 -7.25 6.07
CA LYS A 147 15.02 -7.87 7.35
C LYS A 147 14.05 -8.95 7.80
N MET A 148 12.74 -8.70 7.71
CA MET A 148 11.69 -9.69 8.01
C MET A 148 11.84 -10.95 7.15
N VAL A 149 11.98 -10.76 5.85
CA VAL A 149 12.13 -11.85 4.87
C VAL A 149 13.42 -12.64 5.09
N GLN A 150 14.57 -11.97 5.19
CA GLN A 150 15.88 -12.62 5.38
C GLN A 150 15.97 -13.36 6.72
N GLY A 151 15.43 -12.76 7.79
CA GLY A 151 15.39 -13.35 9.13
C GLY A 151 14.26 -14.36 9.36
N LYS A 152 13.35 -14.52 8.39
CA LYS A 152 12.16 -15.39 8.43
C LYS A 152 11.25 -15.14 9.63
N PHE A 153 11.04 -13.86 9.97
CA PHE A 153 10.14 -13.41 11.04
C PHE A 153 9.17 -12.33 10.53
N ARG A 154 7.93 -12.32 11.06
CA ARG A 154 6.88 -11.36 10.67
C ARG A 154 6.91 -10.06 11.46
N HIS A 155 7.69 -10.00 12.53
CA HIS A 155 7.62 -8.93 13.54
C HIS A 155 8.98 -8.28 13.78
N LEU A 156 8.99 -6.96 13.86
CA LEU A 156 10.16 -6.15 14.20
C LEU A 156 9.84 -5.18 15.33
N PRO A 157 10.56 -5.21 16.47
CA PRO A 157 10.60 -4.08 17.41
C PRO A 157 11.06 -2.81 16.68
N VAL A 158 10.36 -1.71 16.90
CA VAL A 158 10.73 -0.40 16.37
C VAL A 158 11.30 0.45 17.50
N VAL A 159 12.55 0.89 17.31
CA VAL A 159 13.32 1.66 18.29
C VAL A 159 13.42 3.13 17.87
N GLU A 160 13.25 4.03 18.83
CA GLU A 160 13.46 5.46 18.66
C GLU A 160 14.12 6.00 19.93
N HIS A 161 15.15 6.85 19.80
CA HIS A 161 15.93 7.39 20.93
C HIS A 161 16.46 6.33 21.93
N GLY A 162 16.70 5.09 21.47
CA GLY A 162 17.15 3.97 22.30
C GLY A 162 16.03 3.26 23.10
N GLN A 163 14.77 3.67 22.94
CA GLN A 163 13.60 3.04 23.55
C GLN A 163 12.75 2.31 22.51
N VAL A 164 12.07 1.23 22.89
CA VAL A 164 11.13 0.55 21.99
C VAL A 164 9.79 1.26 22.03
N ILE A 165 9.35 1.82 20.89
CA ILE A 165 8.11 2.59 20.79
C ILE A 165 6.93 1.77 20.26
N ALA A 166 7.19 0.79 19.40
CA ALA A 166 6.17 0.10 18.63
C ALA A 166 6.63 -1.30 18.18
N LEU A 167 5.67 -2.08 17.67
CA LEU A 167 5.93 -3.29 16.91
C LEU A 167 5.48 -3.07 15.46
N LEU A 168 6.37 -3.35 14.51
CA LEU A 168 6.06 -3.43 13.10
C LEU A 168 5.70 -4.88 12.75
N ASP A 169 4.58 -5.04 12.06
CA ASP A 169 4.11 -6.30 11.49
C ASP A 169 4.29 -6.26 9.97
N ILE A 170 4.60 -7.40 9.34
CA ILE A 170 4.70 -7.55 7.89
C ILE A 170 3.39 -7.17 7.16
N GLU A 171 2.23 -7.29 7.80
CA GLU A 171 0.96 -6.74 7.30
C GLU A 171 1.04 -5.25 6.94
N LYS A 172 1.84 -4.46 7.67
CA LYS A 172 2.00 -3.03 7.41
C LYS A 172 2.96 -2.75 6.24
N CYS A 173 3.76 -3.74 5.86
CA CYS A 173 4.66 -3.70 4.71
C CYS A 173 4.05 -4.30 3.43
N LEU A 174 2.95 -5.07 3.54
CA LEU A 174 2.25 -5.71 2.40
C LEU A 174 1.89 -4.71 1.30
N TYR A 175 1.36 -3.54 1.67
CA TYR A 175 1.02 -2.50 0.70
C TYR A 175 2.24 -2.04 -0.10
N ASP A 176 3.40 -1.87 0.55
CA ASP A 176 4.62 -1.41 -0.14
C ASP A 176 5.19 -2.52 -1.06
N ALA A 177 4.92 -3.80 -0.77
CA ALA A 177 5.22 -4.94 -1.65
C ALA A 177 4.28 -4.97 -2.87
N ILE A 178 2.97 -4.83 -2.66
CA ILE A 178 1.92 -4.74 -3.70
C ILE A 178 2.24 -3.57 -4.65
N ALA A 179 2.37 -2.36 -4.12
CA ALA A 179 2.65 -1.16 -4.91
C ALA A 179 4.03 -1.23 -5.60
N ARG A 180 4.99 -2.02 -5.09
CA ARG A 180 6.28 -2.29 -5.76
C ARG A 180 6.10 -3.24 -6.95
N MET A 181 5.28 -4.29 -6.82
CA MET A 181 4.95 -5.19 -7.92
C MET A 181 4.13 -4.49 -9.02
N GLU A 182 3.16 -3.67 -8.66
CA GLU A 182 2.32 -2.93 -9.62
C GLU A 182 3.16 -1.97 -10.47
N ARG A 183 4.04 -1.18 -9.84
CA ARG A 183 5.00 -0.32 -10.55
C ARG A 183 5.98 -1.09 -11.44
N ALA A 184 6.31 -2.34 -11.10
CA ALA A 184 7.17 -3.18 -11.94
C ALA A 184 6.41 -3.76 -13.13
N ALA A 185 5.17 -4.23 -12.92
CA ALA A 185 4.30 -4.71 -13.98
C ALA A 185 3.98 -3.59 -15.00
N GLU A 186 3.71 -2.37 -14.54
CA GLU A 186 3.42 -1.23 -15.43
C GLU A 186 4.65 -0.83 -16.28
N LYS A 187 5.84 -0.82 -15.67
CA LYS A 187 7.10 -0.67 -16.42
C LYS A 187 7.29 -1.79 -17.45
N GLY A 188 6.95 -3.03 -17.08
CA GLY A 188 6.98 -4.19 -17.99
C GLY A 188 6.05 -4.03 -19.19
N LYS A 189 4.81 -3.56 -18.98
CA LYS A 189 3.87 -3.22 -20.07
C LYS A 189 4.47 -2.17 -21.01
N ALA A 190 5.01 -1.08 -20.47
CA ALA A 190 5.58 0.01 -21.25
C ALA A 190 6.79 -0.44 -22.10
N ILE A 191 7.70 -1.25 -21.52
CA ILE A 191 8.82 -1.85 -22.24
C ILE A 191 8.32 -2.75 -23.38
N ALA A 192 7.38 -3.65 -23.10
CA ALA A 192 6.91 -4.60 -24.11
C ALA A 192 6.06 -3.94 -25.22
N ALA A 193 5.33 -2.87 -24.91
CA ALA A 193 4.64 -2.05 -25.91
C ALA A 193 5.63 -1.34 -26.86
N ALA A 194 6.79 -0.90 -26.34
CA ALA A 194 7.86 -0.37 -27.18
C ALA A 194 8.49 -1.45 -28.09
N VAL A 195 8.67 -2.68 -27.60
CA VAL A 195 9.16 -3.82 -28.40
C VAL A 195 8.20 -4.14 -29.55
N GLU A 196 6.89 -4.24 -29.30
CA GLU A 196 5.89 -4.41 -30.38
C GLU A 196 5.92 -3.25 -31.39
N GLY A 197 6.26 -2.04 -30.94
CA GLY A 197 6.46 -0.87 -31.80
C GLY A 197 7.60 -1.08 -32.80
N VAL A 198 8.67 -1.75 -32.39
CA VAL A 198 9.82 -2.08 -33.26
C VAL A 198 9.49 -3.26 -34.19
N GLU A 199 8.85 -4.32 -33.68
CA GLU A 199 8.47 -5.50 -34.49
C GLU A 199 7.53 -5.14 -35.65
N ARG A 200 6.66 -4.12 -35.49
CA ARG A 200 5.79 -3.62 -36.56
C ARG A 200 6.54 -2.89 -37.70
N HIS A 201 7.78 -2.45 -37.47
CA HIS A 201 8.63 -1.80 -38.48
C HIS A 201 9.64 -2.76 -39.12
N TRP A 202 9.98 -3.89 -38.46
CA TRP A 202 10.92 -4.87 -39.00
C TRP A 202 10.18 -6.04 -39.69
N GLY A 203 10.02 -5.93 -41.02
CA GLY A 203 9.10 -6.75 -41.79
C GLY A 203 9.25 -8.27 -41.67
N SER A 204 8.16 -8.93 -41.24
CA SER A 204 7.70 -10.29 -41.57
C SER A 204 8.78 -11.29 -42.02
N SER A 205 9.66 -11.71 -41.12
CA SER A 205 10.74 -12.67 -41.45
C SER A 205 11.11 -13.71 -40.36
N VAL A 206 10.36 -13.80 -39.26
CA VAL A 206 10.46 -14.91 -38.28
C VAL A 206 9.07 -15.40 -37.88
N SER A 207 8.56 -16.46 -38.53
CA SER A 207 7.24 -17.05 -38.25
C SER A 207 7.22 -17.93 -36.98
N GLY A 208 7.81 -17.46 -35.88
CA GLY A 208 7.95 -18.25 -34.64
C GLY A 208 8.44 -17.49 -33.40
N SER A 209 8.63 -16.17 -33.45
CA SER A 209 9.12 -15.37 -32.31
C SER A 209 8.04 -14.99 -31.30
N ASN A 210 6.80 -14.73 -31.73
CA ASN A 210 5.74 -14.16 -30.90
C ASN A 210 5.52 -14.95 -29.59
N THR A 211 5.42 -16.28 -29.65
CA THR A 211 5.19 -17.12 -28.46
C THR A 211 6.38 -17.11 -27.50
N PHE A 212 7.61 -16.92 -27.98
CA PHE A 212 8.79 -16.77 -27.12
C PHE A 212 8.81 -15.41 -26.42
N VAL A 213 8.59 -14.32 -27.18
CA VAL A 213 8.53 -12.95 -26.62
C VAL A 213 7.39 -12.84 -25.60
N GLU A 214 6.23 -13.43 -25.89
CA GLU A 214 5.06 -13.43 -25.00
C GLU A 214 5.25 -14.33 -23.77
N SER A 215 5.88 -15.51 -23.91
CA SER A 215 6.27 -16.35 -22.76
C SER A 215 7.32 -15.69 -21.87
N LEU A 216 8.25 -14.94 -22.47
CA LEU A 216 9.26 -14.16 -21.76
C LEU A 216 8.61 -12.98 -21.03
N ARG A 217 7.67 -12.28 -21.66
CA ARG A 217 6.86 -11.18 -21.12
C ARG A 217 6.06 -11.62 -19.89
N GLU A 218 5.31 -12.71 -19.97
CA GLU A 218 4.59 -13.27 -18.81
C GLU A 218 5.55 -13.67 -17.68
N ARG A 219 6.61 -14.44 -17.99
CA ARG A 219 7.58 -14.89 -16.97
C ARG A 219 8.39 -13.75 -16.31
N MET A 220 8.66 -12.65 -17.00
CA MET A 220 9.43 -11.52 -16.46
C MET A 220 8.57 -10.47 -15.76
N PHE A 221 7.30 -10.33 -16.12
CA PHE A 221 6.44 -9.23 -15.62
C PHE A 221 5.21 -9.67 -14.83
N ARG A 222 4.81 -10.95 -14.87
CA ARG A 222 3.69 -11.52 -14.09
C ARG A 222 4.04 -12.90 -13.50
N PRO A 223 5.07 -13.02 -12.65
CA PRO A 223 5.42 -14.31 -12.03
C PRO A 223 4.23 -14.89 -11.24
N SER A 224 3.97 -16.17 -11.45
CA SER A 224 2.94 -16.99 -10.79
C SER A 224 3.51 -17.73 -9.58
N LEU A 225 2.66 -18.30 -8.72
CA LEU A 225 3.10 -19.10 -7.57
C LEU A 225 4.00 -20.29 -7.98
N SER A 226 3.79 -20.87 -9.16
CA SER A 226 4.66 -21.89 -9.75
C SER A 226 6.12 -21.45 -9.99
N THR A 227 6.41 -20.14 -10.02
CA THR A 227 7.80 -19.63 -10.15
C THR A 227 8.57 -19.56 -8.83
N ILE A 228 7.89 -19.70 -7.68
CA ILE A 228 8.47 -19.53 -6.34
C ILE A 228 8.33 -20.77 -5.45
N LEU A 229 7.45 -21.69 -5.83
CA LEU A 229 7.34 -23.00 -5.22
C LEU A 229 8.53 -23.87 -5.63
N SER A 230 9.27 -24.36 -4.64
CA SER A 230 10.30 -25.39 -4.86
C SER A 230 9.65 -26.70 -5.33
N GLU A 231 10.39 -27.53 -6.05
CA GLU A 231 9.90 -28.79 -6.66
C GLU A 231 9.24 -29.77 -5.67
N ASN A 232 9.57 -29.67 -4.37
CA ASN A 232 8.93 -30.41 -3.29
C ASN A 232 8.56 -29.47 -2.12
N PRO A 233 7.37 -28.83 -2.14
CA PRO A 233 6.92 -27.97 -1.04
C PRO A 233 6.50 -28.81 0.17
N LYS A 234 7.04 -28.49 1.36
CA LYS A 234 6.71 -29.24 2.60
C LYS A 234 5.35 -28.84 3.17
N VAL A 235 4.28 -29.44 2.66
CA VAL A 235 2.92 -29.28 3.21
C VAL A 235 2.82 -29.99 4.57
N VAL A 236 2.25 -29.29 5.57
CA VAL A 236 1.85 -29.90 6.84
C VAL A 236 0.34 -30.16 6.80
N THR A 237 -0.05 -31.42 6.64
CA THR A 237 -1.46 -31.85 6.62
C THR A 237 -1.90 -32.45 7.96
N VAL A 238 -3.15 -32.18 8.32
CA VAL A 238 -3.82 -32.71 9.51
C VAL A 238 -5.18 -33.29 9.15
N SER A 239 -5.62 -34.29 9.92
CA SER A 239 -7.03 -34.67 9.93
C SER A 239 -7.82 -33.56 10.61
N PRO A 240 -9.05 -33.24 10.17
CA PRO A 240 -9.97 -32.41 10.95
C PRO A 240 -10.21 -32.99 12.37
N LEU A 241 -10.05 -34.31 12.53
CA LEU A 241 -10.17 -35.05 13.79
C LEU A 241 -8.84 -35.20 14.56
N ASP A 242 -7.73 -34.64 14.09
CA ASP A 242 -6.51 -34.52 14.90
C ASP A 242 -6.78 -33.58 16.09
N THR A 243 -6.05 -33.74 17.21
CA THR A 243 -6.07 -32.76 18.30
C THR A 243 -5.15 -31.57 17.99
N VAL A 244 -5.36 -30.43 18.66
CA VAL A 244 -4.49 -29.25 18.49
C VAL A 244 -3.04 -29.56 18.90
N VAL A 245 -2.80 -30.39 19.92
CA VAL A 245 -1.43 -30.87 20.24
C VAL A 245 -0.84 -31.70 19.08
N ALA A 246 -1.60 -32.63 18.49
CA ALA A 246 -1.11 -33.42 17.35
C ALA A 246 -0.79 -32.52 16.13
N ALA A 247 -1.63 -31.52 15.86
CA ALA A 247 -1.37 -30.53 14.82
C ALA A 247 -0.10 -29.70 15.09
N THR A 248 0.09 -29.19 16.32
CA THR A 248 1.28 -28.39 16.67
C THR A 248 2.58 -29.19 16.63
N LYS A 249 2.56 -30.49 16.95
CA LYS A 249 3.71 -31.39 16.77
C LYS A 249 4.10 -31.51 15.28
N LYS A 250 3.12 -31.77 14.41
CA LYS A 250 3.32 -31.77 12.94
C LYS A 250 3.79 -30.41 12.41
N MET A 251 3.33 -29.28 12.98
CA MET A 251 3.81 -27.93 12.63
C MET A 251 5.26 -27.70 13.07
N LEU A 252 5.66 -28.16 14.27
CA LEU A 252 7.04 -28.12 14.75
C LEU A 252 7.98 -28.95 13.85
N GLU A 253 7.61 -30.19 13.52
CA GLU A 253 8.33 -31.04 12.57
C GLU A 253 8.39 -30.41 11.17
N GLY A 254 7.28 -29.81 10.73
CA GLY A 254 7.17 -29.00 9.52
C GLY A 254 8.02 -27.73 9.51
N HIS A 255 8.39 -27.22 10.69
CA HIS A 255 8.96 -25.88 10.93
C HIS A 255 8.02 -24.71 10.52
N THR A 256 6.74 -25.00 10.29
CA THR A 256 5.70 -24.05 9.84
C THR A 256 5.04 -23.32 11.02
N SER A 257 4.17 -22.36 10.71
CA SER A 257 3.23 -21.75 11.67
C SER A 257 1.75 -22.04 11.33
N SER A 258 1.52 -22.97 10.40
CA SER A 258 0.21 -23.37 9.89
C SER A 258 0.18 -24.84 9.47
N ALA A 259 -0.98 -25.48 9.60
CA ALA A 259 -1.31 -26.78 9.03
C ALA A 259 -2.63 -26.70 8.27
N VAL A 260 -2.75 -27.42 7.15
CA VAL A 260 -4.00 -27.53 6.38
C VAL A 260 -4.73 -28.80 6.80
N ALA A 261 -6.00 -28.66 7.16
CA ALA A 261 -6.89 -29.78 7.44
C ALA A 261 -7.44 -30.33 6.12
N THR A 262 -7.25 -31.62 5.88
CA THR A 262 -7.56 -32.27 4.60
C THR A 262 -8.52 -33.44 4.74
N VAL A 263 -9.43 -33.56 3.78
CA VAL A 263 -10.23 -34.78 3.53
C VAL A 263 -9.99 -35.15 2.06
N ASP A 264 -9.63 -36.41 1.79
CA ASP A 264 -9.27 -36.91 0.46
C ASP A 264 -8.24 -36.00 -0.27
N ASN A 265 -7.21 -35.58 0.47
CA ASN A 265 -6.19 -34.58 0.11
C ASN A 265 -6.70 -33.16 -0.22
N LYS A 266 -8.02 -32.90 -0.20
CA LYS A 266 -8.58 -31.56 -0.46
C LYS A 266 -8.63 -30.71 0.81
N PRO A 267 -8.30 -29.41 0.75
CA PRO A 267 -8.33 -28.54 1.92
C PRO A 267 -9.78 -28.26 2.36
N VAL A 268 -10.12 -28.62 3.60
CA VAL A 268 -11.40 -28.28 4.24
C VAL A 268 -11.24 -27.18 5.31
N GLY A 269 -10.01 -26.98 5.80
CA GLY A 269 -9.69 -25.96 6.79
C GLY A 269 -8.21 -25.60 6.83
N ILE A 270 -7.87 -24.50 7.48
CA ILE A 270 -6.49 -24.16 7.87
C ILE A 270 -6.43 -23.82 9.36
N LEU A 271 -5.44 -24.35 10.07
CA LEU A 271 -5.16 -24.03 11.46
C LEU A 271 -3.83 -23.28 11.54
N THR A 272 -3.85 -22.02 11.96
CA THR A 272 -2.64 -21.21 12.18
C THR A 272 -2.29 -21.11 13.66
N SER A 273 -1.06 -20.69 13.94
CA SER A 273 -0.59 -20.43 15.32
C SER A 273 -1.41 -19.34 16.01
N ASN A 274 -1.88 -18.33 15.27
CA ASN A 274 -2.80 -17.29 15.73
C ASN A 274 -4.19 -17.87 16.07
N ASP A 275 -4.73 -18.79 15.27
CA ASP A 275 -6.00 -19.46 15.58
C ASP A 275 -5.92 -20.24 16.89
N ILE A 276 -4.79 -20.91 17.14
CA ILE A 276 -4.54 -21.64 18.39
C ILE A 276 -4.48 -20.69 19.58
N LEU A 277 -3.76 -19.57 19.47
CA LEU A 277 -3.73 -18.52 20.49
C LEU A 277 -5.14 -17.96 20.78
N MET A 278 -5.89 -17.58 19.75
CA MET A 278 -7.13 -16.81 19.87
C MET A 278 -8.38 -17.65 20.12
N ARG A 279 -8.40 -18.92 19.69
CA ARG A 279 -9.57 -19.81 19.74
C ARG A 279 -9.40 -21.00 20.69
N VAL A 280 -8.17 -21.32 21.11
CA VAL A 280 -7.90 -22.35 22.14
C VAL A 280 -7.46 -21.68 23.44
N ILE A 281 -6.28 -21.05 23.45
CA ILE A 281 -5.67 -20.56 24.71
C ILE A 281 -6.44 -19.38 25.29
N ALA A 282 -6.87 -18.42 24.46
CA ALA A 282 -7.67 -17.28 24.90
C ALA A 282 -9.11 -17.63 25.32
N GLN A 283 -9.55 -18.87 25.07
CA GLN A 283 -10.84 -19.42 25.48
C GLN A 283 -10.70 -20.37 26.68
N ASP A 284 -9.52 -20.43 27.30
CA ASP A 284 -9.16 -21.31 28.42
C ASP A 284 -9.42 -22.82 28.12
N LEU A 285 -9.31 -23.21 26.84
CA LEU A 285 -9.53 -24.59 26.37
C LEU A 285 -8.22 -25.41 26.37
N ARG A 286 -8.35 -26.72 26.64
CA ARG A 286 -7.24 -27.69 26.68
C ARG A 286 -6.81 -28.17 25.27
N PRO A 287 -5.62 -27.83 24.76
CA PRO A 287 -5.16 -28.21 23.41
C PRO A 287 -5.10 -29.73 23.15
N GLU A 288 -5.02 -30.52 24.21
CA GLU A 288 -4.91 -31.99 24.18
C GLU A 288 -6.24 -32.64 23.79
N LEU A 289 -7.37 -31.94 23.99
CA LEU A 289 -8.73 -32.46 23.83
C LEU A 289 -9.54 -31.76 22.72
N ILE A 290 -9.15 -30.55 22.32
CA ILE A 290 -9.82 -29.83 21.23
C ILE A 290 -9.35 -30.38 19.88
N LEU A 291 -10.32 -30.73 19.03
CA LEU A 291 -10.08 -31.17 17.65
C LEU A 291 -9.83 -29.98 16.73
N VAL A 292 -8.99 -30.18 15.70
CA VAL A 292 -8.67 -29.18 14.67
C VAL A 292 -9.94 -28.58 14.06
N GLU A 293 -10.95 -29.40 13.73
CA GLU A 293 -12.22 -28.94 13.14
C GLU A 293 -12.98 -27.89 13.95
N LYS A 294 -12.80 -27.83 15.27
CA LYS A 294 -13.53 -26.89 16.14
C LYS A 294 -12.91 -25.49 16.18
N VAL A 295 -11.65 -25.35 15.75
CA VAL A 295 -10.88 -24.11 15.85
C VAL A 295 -10.17 -23.70 14.56
N MET A 296 -10.07 -24.57 13.55
CA MET A 296 -9.56 -24.21 12.23
C MET A 296 -10.45 -23.17 11.53
N THR A 297 -9.85 -22.35 10.68
CA THR A 297 -10.56 -21.51 9.73
C THR A 297 -11.10 -22.40 8.61
N GLN A 298 -12.43 -22.56 8.58
CA GLN A 298 -13.17 -23.43 7.66
C GLN A 298 -13.15 -22.86 6.24
N ASN A 299 -13.08 -23.74 5.22
CA ASN A 299 -13.09 -23.37 3.79
C ASN A 299 -12.12 -22.22 3.44
N PRO A 300 -10.81 -22.37 3.69
CA PRO A 300 -9.84 -21.31 3.41
C PRO A 300 -9.82 -20.96 1.93
N GLU A 301 -9.57 -19.68 1.62
CA GLU A 301 -9.29 -19.27 0.26
C GLU A 301 -8.03 -19.99 -0.25
N CYS A 302 -8.12 -20.56 -1.46
CA CYS A 302 -7.07 -21.38 -2.06
C CYS A 302 -6.66 -20.79 -3.41
N ALA A 303 -5.36 -20.72 -3.67
CA ALA A 303 -4.82 -20.34 -4.97
C ALA A 303 -4.47 -21.55 -5.83
N THR A 304 -4.17 -21.32 -7.10
CA THR A 304 -3.61 -22.32 -8.02
C THR A 304 -2.14 -22.03 -8.30
N LEU A 305 -1.41 -23.01 -8.85
CA LEU A 305 -0.04 -22.83 -9.34
C LEU A 305 0.10 -21.65 -10.32
N ASP A 306 -0.92 -21.41 -11.14
CA ASP A 306 -0.96 -20.34 -12.15
C ASP A 306 -1.38 -18.97 -11.59
N THR A 307 -1.72 -18.88 -10.30
CA THR A 307 -2.14 -17.62 -9.67
C THR A 307 -0.97 -16.62 -9.64
N PRO A 308 -1.13 -15.38 -10.14
CA PRO A 308 -0.07 -14.36 -10.08
C PRO A 308 0.31 -14.00 -8.64
N ILE A 309 1.60 -13.78 -8.37
CA ILE A 309 2.12 -13.38 -7.06
C ILE A 309 1.48 -12.07 -6.58
N LEU A 310 1.23 -11.12 -7.47
CA LEU A 310 0.52 -9.87 -7.16
C LEU A 310 -0.93 -10.12 -6.70
N ASN A 311 -1.65 -11.02 -7.36
CA ASN A 311 -3.00 -11.39 -6.93
C ASN A 311 -2.94 -12.07 -5.56
N ALA A 312 -1.99 -12.98 -5.34
CA ALA A 312 -1.83 -13.65 -4.05
C ALA A 312 -1.50 -12.68 -2.89
N LEU A 313 -0.73 -11.60 -3.15
CA LEU A 313 -0.52 -10.52 -2.17
C LEU A 313 -1.81 -9.73 -1.88
N HIS A 314 -2.58 -9.36 -2.92
CA HIS A 314 -3.87 -8.67 -2.77
C HIS A 314 -4.86 -9.50 -1.95
N ASN A 315 -5.03 -10.78 -2.29
CA ASN A 315 -5.95 -11.67 -1.57
C ASN A 315 -5.53 -11.85 -0.09
N MET A 316 -4.22 -12.00 0.20
CA MET A 316 -3.69 -12.00 1.57
C MET A 316 -3.99 -10.69 2.33
N HIS A 317 -3.83 -9.53 1.66
CA HIS A 317 -4.03 -8.21 2.26
C HIS A 317 -5.50 -7.92 2.58
N ASP A 318 -6.38 -8.12 1.61
CA ASP A 318 -7.82 -7.85 1.73
C ASP A 318 -8.52 -8.88 2.62
N GLY A 319 -8.18 -10.16 2.44
CA GLY A 319 -8.66 -11.28 3.26
C GLY A 319 -8.07 -11.34 4.67
N LYS A 320 -6.99 -10.59 4.93
CA LYS A 320 -6.28 -10.48 6.23
C LYS A 320 -5.82 -11.84 6.76
N TYR A 321 -5.14 -12.58 5.88
CA TYR A 321 -4.51 -13.85 6.19
C TYR A 321 -3.10 -13.90 5.60
N LEU A 322 -2.21 -14.63 6.27
CA LEU A 322 -0.77 -14.63 5.97
C LEU A 322 -0.26 -16.00 5.50
N HIS A 323 -1.18 -16.93 5.23
CA HIS A 323 -0.95 -18.30 4.78
C HIS A 323 -2.00 -18.64 3.72
N LEU A 324 -1.55 -19.03 2.53
CA LEU A 324 -2.39 -19.31 1.36
C LEU A 324 -2.15 -20.77 0.91
N PRO A 325 -3.12 -21.68 1.12
CA PRO A 325 -3.13 -22.98 0.47
C PRO A 325 -3.07 -22.84 -1.06
N VAL A 326 -2.33 -23.73 -1.71
CA VAL A 326 -2.25 -23.81 -3.17
C VAL A 326 -2.65 -25.22 -3.61
N VAL A 327 -3.60 -25.31 -4.53
CA VAL A 327 -4.18 -26.57 -5.03
C VAL A 327 -3.84 -26.82 -6.50
N ASP A 328 -3.97 -28.09 -6.90
CA ASP A 328 -3.97 -28.53 -8.31
C ASP A 328 -5.35 -28.30 -8.97
N LYS A 329 -5.57 -28.88 -10.16
CA LYS A 329 -6.80 -28.72 -10.94
C LYS A 329 -7.93 -29.62 -10.41
N GLU A 330 -7.55 -30.66 -9.70
CA GLU A 330 -8.39 -31.67 -9.07
C GLU A 330 -8.87 -31.18 -7.68
N GLY A 331 -8.22 -30.16 -7.12
CA GLY A 331 -8.53 -29.51 -5.85
C GLY A 331 -7.82 -30.13 -4.63
N ALA A 332 -6.77 -30.92 -4.84
CA ALA A 332 -5.93 -31.45 -3.77
C ALA A 332 -4.82 -30.46 -3.39
N ILE A 333 -4.35 -30.52 -2.13
CA ILE A 333 -3.34 -29.60 -1.62
C ILE A 333 -1.94 -29.90 -2.20
N VAL A 334 -1.36 -28.91 -2.87
CA VAL A 334 -0.01 -28.98 -3.45
C VAL A 334 1.00 -28.24 -2.57
N ALA A 335 0.65 -27.05 -2.08
CA ALA A 335 1.55 -26.24 -1.24
C ALA A 335 0.81 -25.41 -0.20
N ILE A 336 1.56 -24.84 0.75
CA ILE A 336 1.14 -23.70 1.55
C ILE A 336 2.19 -22.62 1.34
N VAL A 337 1.81 -21.43 0.89
CA VAL A 337 2.72 -20.29 0.75
C VAL A 337 2.37 -19.26 1.81
N ASP A 338 3.35 -18.80 2.57
CA ASP A 338 3.16 -17.73 3.55
C ASP A 338 3.57 -16.36 2.97
N VAL A 339 3.15 -15.30 3.67
CA VAL A 339 3.45 -13.91 3.32
C VAL A 339 4.95 -13.63 3.15
N LEU A 340 5.83 -14.31 3.87
CA LEU A 340 7.28 -14.11 3.78
C LEU A 340 7.82 -14.65 2.44
N HIS A 341 7.33 -15.80 1.98
CA HIS A 341 7.72 -16.38 0.69
C HIS A 341 7.18 -15.57 -0.51
N ILE A 342 5.91 -15.15 -0.48
CA ILE A 342 5.34 -14.30 -1.55
C ILE A 342 6.05 -12.94 -1.59
N THR A 343 6.25 -12.32 -0.42
CA THR A 343 6.92 -11.01 -0.33
C THR A 343 8.40 -11.09 -0.69
N HIS A 344 9.10 -12.18 -0.37
CA HIS A 344 10.47 -12.41 -0.83
C HIS A 344 10.54 -12.34 -2.36
N ALA A 345 9.67 -13.09 -3.04
CA ALA A 345 9.63 -13.12 -4.50
C ALA A 345 9.24 -11.77 -5.12
N ALA A 346 8.27 -11.07 -4.53
CA ALA A 346 7.91 -9.71 -4.91
C ALA A 346 9.11 -8.75 -4.82
N VAL A 347 9.91 -8.85 -3.76
CA VAL A 347 11.11 -8.03 -3.55
C VAL A 347 12.26 -8.43 -4.48
N THR A 348 12.51 -9.72 -4.71
CA THR A 348 13.62 -10.18 -5.58
C THR A 348 13.34 -9.99 -7.06
N THR A 349 12.12 -10.27 -7.55
CA THR A 349 11.75 -10.05 -8.95
C THR A 349 11.91 -8.58 -9.32
N VAL A 350 11.43 -7.67 -8.46
CA VAL A 350 11.54 -6.22 -8.68
C VAL A 350 12.92 -5.68 -8.30
N GLY A 351 13.68 -6.39 -7.45
CA GLY A 351 15.09 -6.11 -7.19
C GLY A 351 15.95 -6.33 -8.43
N ASN A 352 15.81 -7.50 -9.06
CA ASN A 352 16.54 -7.85 -10.27
C ASN A 352 16.17 -6.96 -11.47
N THR A 353 14.96 -6.39 -11.56
CA THR A 353 14.62 -5.40 -12.61
C THR A 353 15.11 -3.98 -12.31
N ALA A 354 15.51 -3.68 -11.06
CA ALA A 354 16.08 -2.38 -10.68
C ALA A 354 17.62 -2.36 -10.70
N GLY A 355 18.27 -3.52 -10.81
CA GLY A 355 19.73 -3.69 -10.77
C GLY A 355 20.27 -4.53 -11.93
N ILE A 356 19.80 -4.30 -13.16
CA ILE A 356 20.35 -4.95 -14.36
C ILE A 356 21.65 -4.24 -14.79
N ASP A 357 22.69 -4.34 -13.95
CA ASP A 357 24.10 -4.28 -14.40
C ASP A 357 24.51 -5.63 -15.02
N ASN A 358 23.59 -6.24 -15.78
CA ASN A 358 23.86 -7.47 -16.51
C ASN A 358 24.57 -7.12 -17.80
N GLU A 359 25.89 -7.04 -17.74
CA GLU A 359 26.79 -6.71 -18.86
C GLU A 359 26.47 -7.54 -20.12
N ALA A 360 25.98 -8.78 -19.99
CA ALA A 360 25.54 -9.59 -21.13
C ALA A 360 24.25 -9.06 -21.79
N ALA A 361 23.27 -8.58 -21.01
CA ALA A 361 22.05 -7.96 -21.52
C ALA A 361 22.35 -6.58 -22.13
N SER A 362 23.17 -5.77 -21.45
CA SER A 362 23.64 -4.48 -21.98
C SER A 362 24.47 -4.66 -23.25
N SER A 363 25.36 -5.65 -23.32
CA SER A 363 26.11 -6.00 -24.54
C SER A 363 25.20 -6.41 -25.70
N MET A 364 24.14 -7.17 -25.42
CA MET A 364 23.17 -7.61 -26.43
C MET A 364 22.31 -6.44 -26.93
N MET A 365 21.88 -5.55 -26.02
CA MET A 365 21.14 -4.33 -26.34
C MET A 365 22.01 -3.31 -27.07
N GLN A 366 23.28 -3.17 -26.70
CA GLN A 366 24.22 -2.24 -27.32
C GLN A 366 24.59 -2.69 -28.73
N LYS A 367 24.86 -3.99 -28.97
CA LYS A 367 25.03 -4.54 -30.33
C LYS A 367 23.79 -4.34 -31.21
N PHE A 368 22.59 -4.40 -30.62
CA PHE A 368 21.35 -4.08 -31.30
C PHE A 368 21.26 -2.58 -31.68
N TRP A 369 21.60 -1.66 -30.76
CA TRP A 369 21.65 -0.22 -31.05
C TRP A 369 22.75 0.16 -32.05
N ASP A 370 23.95 -0.41 -31.94
CA ASP A 370 25.06 -0.22 -32.89
C ASP A 370 24.65 -0.68 -34.30
N SER A 371 23.91 -1.79 -34.39
CA SER A 371 23.36 -2.29 -35.66
C SER A 371 22.19 -1.43 -36.20
N ALA A 372 21.48 -0.70 -35.34
CA ALA A 372 20.39 0.20 -35.74
C ALA A 372 20.88 1.60 -36.15
N MET A 373 22.02 2.04 -35.61
CA MET A 373 22.65 3.33 -35.94
C MET A 373 23.55 3.28 -37.19
N ALA A 374 23.83 2.08 -37.71
CA ALA A 374 24.72 1.88 -38.86
C ALA A 374 24.16 2.40 -40.21
N THR A 375 22.86 2.71 -40.29
CA THR A 375 22.19 3.21 -41.51
C THR A 375 21.93 4.71 -41.45
N SER A 376 22.92 5.49 -41.93
CA SER A 376 22.78 6.91 -42.26
C SER A 376 22.39 7.10 -43.75
N PRO A 377 21.86 8.27 -44.16
CA PRO A 377 20.58 8.29 -44.87
C PRO A 377 20.67 8.44 -46.41
N VAL A 378 19.56 8.09 -47.07
CA VAL A 378 19.29 8.38 -48.49
C VAL A 378 17.92 9.06 -48.60
N ALA A 379 17.76 9.94 -49.58
CA ALA A 379 16.68 10.92 -49.71
C ALA A 379 15.35 10.37 -50.26
N GLU A 380 14.30 11.22 -50.19
CA GLU A 380 13.28 11.55 -51.22
C GLU A 380 12.61 10.40 -52.04
N ASP A 381 11.31 10.38 -52.33
CA ASP A 381 10.38 11.52 -52.48
C ASP A 381 8.86 11.14 -52.43
N ASP A 382 8.02 12.17 -52.36
CA ASP A 382 6.63 12.36 -52.84
C ASP A 382 5.40 11.56 -52.28
N ASP A 383 4.22 12.11 -52.57
CA ASP A 383 2.89 11.96 -51.97
C ASP A 383 2.02 10.82 -52.56
N THR A 384 0.98 10.40 -51.82
CA THR A 384 -0.40 10.28 -52.38
C THR A 384 -1.51 10.08 -51.32
N ARG A 385 -2.72 10.54 -51.64
CA ARG A 385 -3.92 10.54 -50.76
C ARG A 385 -4.83 9.31 -50.96
N SER A 386 -5.61 8.97 -49.93
CA SER A 386 -7.02 8.54 -50.11
C SER A 386 -7.87 8.81 -48.86
N GLU A 387 -9.16 9.07 -49.06
CA GLU A 387 -10.18 9.13 -48.00
C GLU A 387 -11.10 7.88 -48.02
N ASN A 388 -11.99 7.79 -47.02
CA ASN A 388 -13.27 7.06 -47.02
C ASN A 388 -13.19 5.51 -46.94
N SER A 389 -14.15 4.78 -46.34
CA SER A 389 -15.47 5.16 -45.79
C SER A 389 -15.93 4.33 -44.57
N PHE A 390 -16.95 4.84 -43.89
CA PHE A 390 -17.68 4.32 -42.72
C PHE A 390 -18.33 2.92 -42.87
N ARG A 391 -18.63 2.27 -41.73
CA ARG A 391 -19.99 1.75 -41.44
C ARG A 391 -20.27 1.52 -39.94
N PHE A 392 -21.53 1.71 -39.55
CA PHE A 392 -22.10 1.43 -38.21
C PHE A 392 -23.10 0.26 -38.30
N ILE A 393 -23.33 -0.43 -37.16
CA ILE A 393 -24.55 -1.20 -36.85
C ILE A 393 -24.91 -0.93 -35.36
N ASN A 394 -26.20 -0.95 -35.00
CA ASN A 394 -26.73 -0.66 -33.66
C ASN A 394 -28.00 -1.51 -33.37
N ASP A 395 -28.63 -1.27 -32.21
CA ASP A 395 -29.93 -1.78 -31.68
C ASP A 395 -29.80 -3.09 -30.87
N ALA A 396 -30.32 -3.28 -29.63
CA ALA A 396 -31.53 -2.81 -28.87
C ALA A 396 -32.81 -3.65 -29.17
N GLU A 397 -33.75 -3.89 -28.23
CA GLU A 397 -33.89 -3.53 -26.80
C GLU A 397 -33.39 -4.68 -25.85
N THR A 398 -33.94 -5.18 -24.71
CA THR A 398 -35.18 -4.98 -23.90
C THR A 398 -35.03 -5.47 -22.44
N ILE A 399 -35.96 -5.11 -21.54
CA ILE A 399 -35.87 -5.28 -20.07
C ILE A 399 -37.08 -6.04 -19.48
N LYS A 400 -36.86 -6.96 -18.51
CA LYS A 400 -37.73 -7.18 -17.32
C LYS A 400 -37.21 -8.21 -16.29
N SER A 401 -36.72 -7.72 -15.15
CA SER A 401 -37.00 -8.17 -13.76
C SER A 401 -35.88 -7.75 -12.79
N LEU A 402 -36.24 -7.49 -11.52
CA LEU A 402 -35.32 -7.19 -10.39
C LEU A 402 -35.38 -8.35 -9.40
N PRO A 403 -34.27 -8.69 -8.71
CA PRO A 403 -33.80 -7.90 -7.56
C PRO A 403 -32.44 -7.21 -7.79
N TYR A 404 -32.13 -6.19 -7.00
CA TYR A 404 -30.86 -5.46 -7.04
C TYR A 404 -29.70 -6.22 -6.37
N PRO A 405 -28.60 -6.47 -7.10
CA PRO A 405 -27.25 -6.18 -6.66
C PRO A 405 -26.71 -4.89 -7.32
N SER A 406 -25.49 -4.50 -6.98
CA SER A 406 -24.89 -3.20 -7.33
C SER A 406 -24.56 -3.03 -8.82
N SER A 407 -25.02 -1.92 -9.42
CA SER A 407 -24.57 -1.43 -10.73
C SER A 407 -23.84 -0.09 -10.61
N SER A 408 -22.50 -0.12 -10.57
CA SER A 408 -21.66 1.07 -10.71
C SER A 408 -21.05 1.12 -12.11
N LEU A 409 -21.50 2.06 -12.94
CA LEU A 409 -20.88 2.34 -14.25
C LEU A 409 -19.40 2.68 -14.03
N PRO A 410 -18.45 2.03 -14.73
CA PRO A 410 -17.02 2.09 -14.40
C PRO A 410 -16.43 3.50 -14.47
N TYR A 411 -17.04 4.41 -15.22
CA TYR A 411 -16.59 5.80 -15.42
C TYR A 411 -17.33 6.85 -14.59
N THR A 412 -18.13 6.43 -13.60
CA THR A 412 -18.88 7.36 -12.73
C THR A 412 -18.37 7.34 -11.29
N PHE A 413 -18.44 8.48 -10.59
CA PHE A 413 -18.01 8.56 -9.19
C PHE A 413 -18.86 9.53 -8.36
N PRO A 414 -19.03 9.31 -7.04
CA PRO A 414 -19.77 10.24 -6.19
C PRO A 414 -18.92 11.46 -5.81
N PHE A 415 -19.57 12.62 -5.77
CA PHE A 415 -18.99 13.90 -5.35
C PHE A 415 -19.89 14.59 -4.32
N LYS A 416 -19.28 15.43 -3.50
CA LYS A 416 -19.94 16.27 -2.49
C LYS A 416 -19.44 17.70 -2.66
N ILE A 417 -20.32 18.70 -2.63
CA ILE A 417 -19.94 20.12 -2.71
C ILE A 417 -20.81 20.94 -1.74
N GLN A 418 -20.23 21.98 -1.14
CA GLN A 418 -20.96 22.87 -0.23
C GLN A 418 -21.39 24.15 -0.95
N ASP A 419 -22.63 24.60 -0.74
CA ASP A 419 -23.08 25.92 -1.20
C ASP A 419 -22.79 27.04 -0.18
N LYS A 420 -23.00 28.31 -0.56
CA LYS A 420 -22.72 29.47 0.31
C LYS A 420 -23.69 29.59 1.51
N LYS A 421 -24.71 28.73 1.59
CA LYS A 421 -25.64 28.60 2.72
C LYS A 421 -25.22 27.46 3.66
N GLY A 422 -24.12 26.76 3.34
CA GLY A 422 -23.56 25.67 4.11
C GLY A 422 -24.16 24.30 3.79
N LEU A 423 -25.06 24.18 2.81
CA LEU A 423 -25.72 22.91 2.50
C LEU A 423 -24.81 22.01 1.66
N MET A 424 -24.74 20.72 2.03
CA MET A 424 -23.93 19.72 1.34
C MET A 424 -24.72 19.02 0.24
N HIS A 425 -24.49 19.42 -1.01
CA HIS A 425 -25.03 18.76 -2.19
C HIS A 425 -24.22 17.48 -2.48
N ARG A 426 -24.90 16.37 -2.77
CA ARG A 426 -24.27 15.10 -3.20
C ARG A 426 -24.74 14.74 -4.61
N PHE A 427 -23.85 14.21 -5.43
CA PHE A 427 -24.17 13.77 -6.78
C PHE A 427 -23.21 12.68 -7.26
N ILE A 428 -23.51 12.13 -8.45
CA ILE A 428 -22.64 11.24 -9.20
C ILE A 428 -22.60 11.82 -10.63
N CYS A 429 -21.42 11.87 -11.24
CA CYS A 429 -21.24 12.25 -12.64
C CYS A 429 -20.20 11.32 -13.32
N ASP A 430 -20.06 11.43 -14.64
CA ASP A 430 -18.92 10.87 -15.36
C ASP A 430 -17.62 11.56 -14.89
N THR A 431 -16.49 10.87 -15.02
CA THR A 431 -15.18 11.33 -14.54
C THR A 431 -14.13 11.42 -15.64
N ARG A 432 -14.49 11.12 -16.89
CA ARG A 432 -13.60 11.22 -18.06
C ARG A 432 -13.48 12.66 -18.62
N SER A 433 -14.23 13.61 -18.06
CA SER A 433 -14.39 14.97 -18.57
C SER A 433 -14.67 15.93 -17.40
N LEU A 434 -13.79 16.91 -17.24
CA LEU A 434 -13.93 18.00 -16.29
C LEU A 434 -15.11 18.91 -16.66
N ALA A 435 -15.45 19.02 -17.95
CA ALA A 435 -16.63 19.75 -18.40
C ALA A 435 -17.95 19.11 -17.90
N ASP A 436 -18.02 17.79 -17.75
CA ASP A 436 -19.18 17.10 -17.18
C ASP A 436 -19.28 17.29 -15.66
N LEU A 437 -18.14 17.26 -14.96
CA LEU A 437 -18.09 17.62 -13.54
C LEU A 437 -18.52 19.08 -13.31
N ILE A 438 -17.98 20.02 -14.10
CA ILE A 438 -18.38 21.44 -14.03
C ILE A 438 -19.87 21.60 -14.38
N THR A 439 -20.39 20.88 -15.37
CA THR A 439 -21.83 20.87 -15.69
C THR A 439 -22.67 20.40 -14.50
N ALA A 440 -22.25 19.33 -13.82
CA ALA A 440 -22.92 18.83 -12.61
C ALA A 440 -22.85 19.82 -11.43
N ILE A 441 -21.75 20.56 -11.29
CA ILE A 441 -21.58 21.65 -10.31
C ILE A 441 -22.51 22.83 -10.66
N LEU A 442 -22.55 23.27 -11.93
CA LEU A 442 -23.39 24.36 -12.40
C LEU A 442 -24.89 24.08 -12.20
N GLN A 443 -25.33 22.84 -12.39
CA GLN A 443 -26.71 22.42 -12.10
C GLN A 443 -27.13 22.57 -10.63
N ARG A 444 -26.19 22.68 -9.69
CA ARG A 444 -26.44 22.64 -8.23
C ARG A 444 -26.13 23.96 -7.54
N VAL A 445 -24.97 24.56 -7.86
CA VAL A 445 -24.48 25.82 -7.27
C VAL A 445 -24.18 26.90 -8.33
N GLY A 446 -24.50 26.67 -9.61
CA GLY A 446 -24.22 27.60 -10.70
C GLY A 446 -24.92 28.97 -10.59
N GLY A 447 -26.01 29.07 -9.84
CA GLY A 447 -26.64 30.35 -9.49
C GLY A 447 -25.78 31.23 -8.55
N GLU A 448 -24.78 30.63 -7.89
CA GLU A 448 -23.86 31.32 -6.97
C GLU A 448 -22.47 31.57 -7.61
N ILE A 449 -22.23 31.07 -8.83
CA ILE A 449 -20.95 31.17 -9.54
C ILE A 449 -20.97 32.36 -10.51
N ASN A 450 -20.04 33.29 -10.32
CA ASN A 450 -19.93 34.50 -11.14
C ASN A 450 -19.20 34.18 -12.46
N ARG A 451 -19.90 34.31 -13.60
CA ARG A 451 -19.31 34.16 -14.96
C ARG A 451 -18.11 35.07 -15.24
N LYS A 452 -17.92 36.16 -14.47
CA LYS A 452 -16.77 37.08 -14.57
C LYS A 452 -15.63 36.78 -13.58
N ASN A 453 -15.81 35.81 -12.66
CA ASN A 453 -14.79 35.36 -11.72
C ASN A 453 -15.01 33.86 -11.43
N LEU A 454 -14.52 33.02 -12.34
CA LEU A 454 -14.64 31.57 -12.27
C LEU A 454 -13.76 31.03 -11.13
N PRO A 455 -14.26 30.12 -10.28
CA PRO A 455 -13.45 29.50 -9.24
C PRO A 455 -12.54 28.40 -9.80
N GLN A 456 -11.44 28.17 -9.10
CA GLN A 456 -10.72 26.90 -9.20
C GLN A 456 -11.50 25.82 -8.45
N ILE A 457 -11.54 24.61 -9.01
CA ILE A 457 -12.07 23.43 -8.32
C ILE A 457 -10.91 22.78 -7.57
N LEU A 458 -11.15 22.45 -6.30
CA LEU A 458 -10.22 21.69 -5.46
C LEU A 458 -10.96 20.51 -4.82
N TYR A 459 -10.22 19.49 -4.38
CA TYR A 459 -10.72 18.44 -3.51
C TYR A 459 -9.93 18.36 -2.20
N GLU A 460 -10.58 17.87 -1.13
CA GLU A 460 -9.93 17.58 0.15
C GLU A 460 -9.40 16.14 0.16
N ASP A 461 -8.11 15.96 0.54
CA ASP A 461 -7.42 14.67 0.49
C ASP A 461 -7.32 13.92 1.85
N GLU A 462 -6.46 12.89 1.98
CA GLU A 462 -6.32 12.13 3.24
C GLU A 462 -5.58 12.88 4.36
N ASP A 463 -4.77 13.89 4.03
CA ASP A 463 -4.07 14.75 4.99
C ASP A 463 -4.86 16.04 5.28
N HIS A 464 -6.06 16.19 4.69
CA HIS A 464 -6.95 17.36 4.68
C HIS A 464 -6.41 18.58 3.91
N ASP A 465 -5.43 18.39 3.02
CA ASP A 465 -4.98 19.44 2.10
C ASP A 465 -5.97 19.62 0.95
N ASN A 466 -5.98 20.82 0.36
CA ASN A 466 -6.88 21.17 -0.76
C ASN A 466 -6.11 21.11 -2.09
N VAL A 467 -6.37 20.07 -2.88
CA VAL A 467 -5.64 19.76 -4.13
C VAL A 467 -6.45 20.21 -5.35
N VAL A 468 -5.84 20.96 -6.26
CA VAL A 468 -6.51 21.56 -7.44
C VAL A 468 -6.81 20.53 -8.52
N ILE A 469 -7.99 20.65 -9.16
CA ILE A 469 -8.38 19.91 -10.37
C ILE A 469 -8.47 20.90 -11.53
N ALA A 470 -7.48 20.92 -12.43
CA ALA A 470 -7.41 21.87 -13.55
C ALA A 470 -7.70 21.23 -14.93
N THR A 471 -7.54 19.91 -15.05
CA THR A 471 -7.64 19.13 -16.30
C THR A 471 -8.41 17.83 -16.11
N ASP A 472 -8.79 17.20 -17.22
CA ASP A 472 -9.42 15.86 -17.24
C ASP A 472 -8.50 14.77 -16.62
N SER A 473 -7.18 14.93 -16.73
CA SER A 473 -6.19 14.03 -16.14
C SER A 473 -6.14 14.18 -14.61
N ASP A 474 -6.24 15.41 -14.09
CA ASP A 474 -6.28 15.64 -12.63
C ASP A 474 -7.55 15.04 -12.02
N LEU A 475 -8.68 15.19 -12.72
CA LEU A 475 -9.95 14.58 -12.32
C LEU A 475 -9.87 13.05 -12.33
N SER A 476 -9.32 12.47 -13.38
CA SER A 476 -9.13 11.02 -13.51
C SER A 476 -8.24 10.49 -12.39
N ALA A 477 -7.08 11.11 -12.15
CA ALA A 477 -6.15 10.72 -11.09
C ALA A 477 -6.74 10.87 -9.68
N ALA A 478 -7.46 11.97 -9.40
CA ALA A 478 -8.13 12.18 -8.11
C ALA A 478 -9.22 11.13 -7.84
N VAL A 479 -9.98 10.74 -8.88
CA VAL A 479 -11.02 9.69 -8.78
C VAL A 479 -10.40 8.30 -8.62
N GLU A 480 -9.32 8.00 -9.35
CA GLU A 480 -8.60 6.74 -9.24
C GLU A 480 -7.97 6.58 -7.85
N TYR A 481 -7.24 7.59 -7.37
CA TYR A 481 -6.69 7.61 -6.01
C TYR A 481 -7.78 7.50 -4.94
N ALA A 482 -8.92 8.19 -5.10
CA ALA A 482 -10.05 8.07 -4.19
C ALA A 482 -10.67 6.66 -4.19
N ARG A 483 -10.71 5.96 -5.34
CA ARG A 483 -11.16 4.55 -5.43
C ARG A 483 -10.18 3.59 -4.76
N LEU A 484 -8.88 3.71 -5.07
CA LEU A 484 -7.80 2.92 -4.45
C LEU A 484 -7.75 3.12 -2.93
N SER A 485 -8.07 4.32 -2.45
CA SER A 485 -8.15 4.67 -1.02
C SER A 485 -9.50 4.29 -0.37
N GLY A 486 -10.42 3.64 -1.09
CA GLY A 486 -11.72 3.19 -0.57
C GLY A 486 -12.72 4.32 -0.25
N TRP A 487 -12.53 5.53 -0.78
CA TRP A 487 -13.37 6.68 -0.47
C TRP A 487 -14.75 6.58 -1.12
N LYS A 488 -15.78 6.87 -0.34
CA LYS A 488 -17.19 6.89 -0.78
C LYS A 488 -17.57 8.21 -1.49
N GLY A 489 -16.65 8.76 -2.29
CA GLY A 489 -16.81 9.99 -3.06
C GLY A 489 -16.05 11.21 -2.52
N LEU A 490 -15.48 11.97 -3.47
CA LEU A 490 -14.66 13.17 -3.25
C LEU A 490 -15.47 14.33 -2.64
N LYS A 491 -14.83 15.16 -1.82
CA LYS A 491 -15.38 16.42 -1.30
C LYS A 491 -14.70 17.58 -2.01
N LEU A 492 -15.50 18.40 -2.70
CA LEU A 492 -15.06 19.48 -3.56
C LEU A 492 -15.23 20.84 -2.88
N HIS A 493 -14.26 21.71 -3.14
CA HIS A 493 -14.21 23.10 -2.70
C HIS A 493 -14.02 24.02 -3.92
N LEU A 494 -14.56 25.25 -3.83
CA LEU A 494 -14.46 26.26 -4.87
C LEU A 494 -13.71 27.48 -4.33
N ASP A 495 -12.46 27.67 -4.75
CA ASP A 495 -11.70 28.88 -4.40
C ASP A 495 -11.79 29.95 -5.48
N TYR A 496 -11.91 31.20 -5.05
CA TYR A 496 -12.02 32.40 -5.88
C TYR A 496 -10.79 33.33 -5.76
N SER A 497 -9.73 32.92 -5.05
CA SER A 497 -8.55 33.76 -4.78
C SER A 497 -7.62 33.98 -5.99
N GLY A 498 -7.63 33.05 -6.96
CA GLY A 498 -6.57 32.85 -7.96
C GLY A 498 -6.45 33.83 -9.14
N VAL A 499 -6.89 35.10 -9.04
CA VAL A 499 -6.78 36.07 -10.15
C VAL A 499 -6.09 37.39 -9.74
N PRO A 500 -4.93 37.75 -10.34
CA PRO A 500 -4.25 39.00 -10.04
C PRO A 500 -5.02 40.25 -10.48
N LYS A 501 -5.02 41.30 -9.65
CA LYS A 501 -5.38 42.66 -10.10
C LYS A 501 -4.42 43.11 -11.21
N ARG A 502 -4.96 43.54 -12.36
CA ARG A 502 -4.19 44.11 -13.49
C ARG A 502 -3.09 45.06 -13.02
N ARG A 503 -1.82 44.67 -13.18
CA ARG A 503 -0.66 45.57 -13.24
C ARG A 503 -0.07 45.52 -14.64
N LYS A 504 0.35 46.68 -15.13
CA LYS A 504 0.86 46.90 -16.48
C LYS A 504 2.39 46.75 -16.43
N GLY A 505 2.94 45.69 -17.03
CA GLY A 505 4.37 45.39 -17.00
C GLY A 505 4.70 44.07 -17.68
N SER A 506 5.86 43.98 -18.33
CA SER A 506 6.26 42.90 -19.22
C SER A 506 7.25 41.91 -18.58
N SER A 507 6.96 40.61 -18.67
CA SER A 507 7.94 39.58 -19.10
C SER A 507 7.28 38.20 -19.20
N THR A 508 7.66 37.44 -20.22
CA THR A 508 7.19 36.08 -20.56
C THR A 508 7.45 35.02 -19.49
N GLY A 509 6.45 34.16 -19.22
CA GLY A 509 6.63 32.89 -18.49
C GLY A 509 5.30 32.23 -18.05
N SER A 510 5.12 30.95 -18.39
CA SER A 510 4.01 30.06 -17.96
C SER A 510 2.57 30.55 -18.19
N GLY A 511 1.95 30.15 -19.30
CA GLY A 511 0.53 30.46 -19.61
C GLY A 511 -0.43 29.26 -19.76
N GLY A 512 0.04 28.01 -19.70
CA GLY A 512 -0.75 26.83 -20.11
C GLY A 512 -1.84 26.37 -19.14
N LEU A 513 -1.56 26.36 -17.83
CA LEU A 513 -2.44 25.77 -16.81
C LEU A 513 -3.78 26.53 -16.63
N ASP A 514 -3.76 27.84 -16.87
CA ASP A 514 -4.90 28.76 -16.70
C ASP A 514 -5.81 28.85 -17.95
N TYR A 515 -5.52 28.03 -18.96
CA TYR A 515 -6.34 27.87 -20.18
C TYR A 515 -7.32 26.69 -20.06
N GLY A 516 -6.82 25.47 -19.84
CA GLY A 516 -7.64 24.25 -19.87
C GLY A 516 -8.86 24.27 -18.95
N GLN A 517 -8.70 24.76 -17.71
CA GLN A 517 -9.82 24.90 -16.77
C GLN A 517 -10.87 25.92 -17.27
N ARG A 518 -10.46 26.99 -17.96
CA ARG A 518 -11.40 27.99 -18.54
C ARG A 518 -12.14 27.45 -19.75
N ASP A 519 -11.50 26.64 -20.59
CA ASP A 519 -12.14 26.02 -21.74
C ASP A 519 -13.18 24.98 -21.28
N ALA A 520 -12.89 24.24 -20.20
CA ALA A 520 -13.85 23.37 -19.53
C ALA A 520 -15.05 24.14 -18.93
N TRP A 521 -14.83 25.28 -18.25
CA TRP A 521 -15.92 26.16 -17.79
C TRP A 521 -16.76 26.72 -18.95
N THR A 522 -16.12 27.14 -20.05
CA THR A 522 -16.80 27.67 -21.25
C THR A 522 -17.67 26.60 -21.89
N THR A 523 -17.15 25.38 -22.03
CA THR A 523 -17.88 24.20 -22.54
C THR A 523 -19.09 23.90 -21.66
N ALA A 524 -18.91 23.83 -20.34
CA ALA A 524 -20.00 23.55 -19.38
C ALA A 524 -21.07 24.66 -19.33
N TYR A 525 -20.71 25.92 -19.56
CA TYR A 525 -21.73 26.97 -19.72
C TYR A 525 -22.49 26.86 -21.05
N SER A 526 -21.85 26.38 -22.12
CA SER A 526 -22.50 26.18 -23.43
C SER A 526 -23.47 24.98 -23.41
N THR A 527 -23.12 23.87 -22.76
CA THR A 527 -23.99 22.70 -22.61
C THR A 527 -25.23 23.04 -21.76
N VAL A 528 -25.05 23.74 -20.63
CA VAL A 528 -26.16 24.22 -19.79
C VAL A 528 -27.04 25.22 -20.54
N ALA A 529 -26.47 26.12 -21.34
CA ALA A 529 -27.23 27.06 -22.15
C ALA A 529 -28.01 26.36 -23.27
N ALA A 530 -27.42 25.38 -23.95
CA ALA A 530 -28.09 24.58 -24.97
C ALA A 530 -29.26 23.76 -24.39
N GLY A 531 -29.06 23.12 -23.22
CA GLY A 531 -30.13 22.43 -22.50
C GLY A 531 -31.28 23.35 -22.08
N ALA A 532 -30.95 24.53 -21.56
CA ALA A 532 -31.97 25.54 -21.23
C ALA A 532 -32.71 26.06 -22.47
N ALA A 533 -32.02 26.26 -23.60
CA ALA A 533 -32.64 26.65 -24.86
C ALA A 533 -33.56 25.55 -25.44
N LEU A 534 -33.20 24.27 -25.28
CA LEU A 534 -34.05 23.13 -25.65
C LEU A 534 -35.34 23.10 -24.81
N VAL A 535 -35.22 23.25 -23.49
CA VAL A 535 -36.39 23.30 -22.58
C VAL A 535 -37.28 24.52 -22.87
N ALA A 536 -36.67 25.69 -23.11
CA ALA A 536 -37.40 26.90 -23.48
C ALA A 536 -38.09 26.77 -24.86
N GLY A 537 -37.42 26.16 -25.84
CA GLY A 537 -37.96 25.89 -27.17
C GLY A 537 -39.15 24.92 -27.13
N LEU A 538 -39.02 23.81 -26.41
CA LEU A 538 -40.11 22.86 -26.18
C LEU A 538 -41.28 23.51 -25.43
N GLY A 539 -41.00 24.34 -24.42
CA GLY A 539 -42.00 25.14 -23.71
C GLY A 539 -42.72 26.15 -24.61
N MET A 540 -41.99 26.80 -25.53
CA MET A 540 -42.54 27.77 -26.49
C MET A 540 -43.38 27.08 -27.57
N VAL A 541 -42.95 25.90 -28.05
CA VAL A 541 -43.76 25.04 -28.95
C VAL A 541 -45.04 24.58 -28.25
N ALA A 542 -44.97 24.18 -26.97
CA ALA A 542 -46.15 23.80 -26.19
C ALA A 542 -47.09 25.00 -25.93
N PHE A 543 -46.55 26.19 -25.71
CA PHE A 543 -47.32 27.43 -25.53
C PHE A 543 -48.01 27.85 -26.84
N LEU A 544 -47.31 27.85 -27.97
CA LEU A 544 -47.87 28.15 -29.29
C LEU A 544 -48.96 27.14 -29.69
N ARG A 545 -48.78 25.85 -29.39
CA ARG A 545 -49.83 24.81 -29.54
C ARG A 545 -51.07 25.04 -28.65
N ARG A 546 -50.98 25.90 -27.63
CA ARG A 546 -52.07 26.22 -26.71
C ARG A 546 -52.69 27.61 -26.95
N GLY A 547 -52.02 28.47 -27.72
CA GLY A 547 -52.51 29.78 -28.13
C GLY A 547 -53.21 29.82 -29.49
N GLY A 548 -52.89 28.89 -30.40
CA GLY A 548 -53.49 28.81 -31.74
C GLY A 548 -54.84 28.08 -31.81
N GLY A 549 -55.67 28.17 -30.77
CA GLY A 549 -56.87 27.34 -30.61
C GLY A 549 -58.03 28.04 -29.92
N ASN A 550 -58.45 29.18 -30.48
CA ASN A 550 -59.72 29.86 -30.17
C ASN A 550 -60.13 30.77 -31.33
#